data_AF-A0A4Y2RKK1-F1
#
_entry.id   AF-A0A4Y2RKK1-F1
#
_cell.length_a   1.000
_cell.length_b   1.000
_cell.length_c   1.000
_cell.angle_alpha   90.00
_cell.angle_beta   90.00
_cell.angle_gamma   90.00
#
_symmetry.space_group_name_H-M   'P 1'
#
loop_
_entity.id
_entity.type
_entity.pdbx_description
1 polymer ?
#
loop_
_entity_poly.entity_id
_entity_poly.type
_entity_poly.pdbx_seq_one_letter_code
_entity_poly.pdbx_strand_id
1 'polypeptide(L)'
;MLPSIQDPKQQLYSDIDFTSVTSQEFKDRAILTVNNERSMEINNKVLEFMPGNETVYKAVDMIMSEDPQDQLIFPEEFLNSLTPTDLPPYELKLKIGCIIMLLRNLSSSKGLCSGTRLIVTKWQQNLFR
;
A
#
# COMPACT_ATOMS: atom_id res chain seq x y z
N MET A 1 -5.43 -27.19 17.33
CA MET A 1 -4.31 -26.98 16.39
C MET A 1 -4.83 -26.12 15.25
N LEU A 2 -4.43 -24.86 15.18
CA LEU A 2 -4.67 -24.07 13.97
C LEU A 2 -3.89 -24.75 12.84
N PRO A 3 -4.50 -25.04 11.67
CA PRO A 3 -3.76 -25.63 10.57
C PRO A 3 -2.60 -24.71 10.24
N SER A 4 -1.40 -25.29 10.16
CA SER A 4 -0.18 -24.59 9.73
C SER A 4 -0.50 -23.86 8.44
N ILE A 5 -0.36 -22.53 8.46
CA ILE A 5 -0.73 -21.68 7.34
C ILE A 5 0.19 -22.04 6.18
N GLN A 6 -0.33 -22.79 5.21
CA GLN A 6 0.31 -22.95 3.90
C GLN A 6 0.53 -21.55 3.33
N ASP A 7 1.68 -21.35 2.68
CA ASP A 7 2.06 -20.08 2.09
C ASP A 7 0.90 -19.56 1.21
N PRO A 8 0.26 -18.42 1.54
CA PRO A 8 -0.91 -17.91 0.80
C PRO A 8 -0.67 -17.78 -0.70
N LYS A 9 0.60 -17.61 -1.10
CA LYS A 9 1.05 -17.60 -2.50
C LYS A 9 0.78 -18.94 -3.20
N GLN A 10 1.08 -20.06 -2.55
CA GLN A 10 0.93 -21.41 -3.13
C GLN A 10 -0.53 -21.82 -3.29
N GLN A 11 -1.44 -21.25 -2.50
CA GLN A 11 -2.84 -21.67 -2.50
C GLN A 11 -3.73 -20.86 -3.45
N LEU A 12 -3.41 -19.57 -3.70
CA LEU A 12 -4.21 -18.69 -4.55
C LEU A 12 -3.55 -18.29 -5.87
N TYR A 13 -2.22 -18.43 -5.98
CA TYR A 13 -1.44 -17.95 -7.12
C TYR A 13 -0.41 -18.98 -7.59
N SER A 14 -0.64 -20.28 -7.37
CA SER A 14 0.23 -21.34 -7.90
C SER A 14 0.37 -21.31 -9.43
N ASP A 15 -0.59 -20.68 -10.11
CA ASP A 15 -0.67 -20.49 -11.55
C ASP A 15 0.01 -19.18 -12.04
N ILE A 16 0.47 -18.31 -11.13
CA ILE A 16 1.06 -17.02 -11.49
C ILE A 16 2.58 -17.05 -11.31
N ASP A 17 3.29 -16.81 -12.40
CA ASP A 17 4.71 -16.45 -12.34
C ASP A 17 4.85 -14.96 -12.03
N PHE A 18 5.09 -14.65 -10.75
CA PHE A 18 5.26 -13.29 -10.29
C PHE A 18 6.44 -12.54 -10.93
N THR A 19 7.38 -13.24 -11.59
CA THR A 19 8.52 -12.61 -12.26
C THR A 19 8.16 -12.04 -13.64
N SER A 20 7.07 -12.51 -14.25
CA SER A 20 6.59 -12.09 -15.57
C SER A 20 5.15 -11.57 -15.57
N VAL A 21 4.50 -11.55 -14.40
CA VAL A 21 3.09 -11.17 -14.22
C VAL A 21 2.79 -9.74 -14.66
N THR A 22 1.64 -9.58 -15.30
CA THR A 22 1.12 -8.30 -15.77
C THR A 22 -0.01 -7.79 -14.87
N SER A 23 -0.24 -6.47 -14.86
CA SER A 23 -1.38 -5.86 -14.15
C SER A 23 -2.74 -6.45 -14.56
N GLN A 24 -2.82 -6.94 -15.80
CA GLN A 24 -4.04 -7.51 -16.35
C GLN A 24 -4.39 -8.86 -15.70
N GLU A 25 -3.40 -9.61 -15.23
CA GLU A 25 -3.61 -10.89 -14.55
C GLU A 25 -4.06 -10.70 -13.08
N PHE A 26 -3.72 -9.55 -12.48
CA PHE A 26 -4.14 -9.21 -11.11
C PHE A 26 -5.49 -8.52 -11.01
N LYS A 27 -6.00 -7.88 -12.09
CA LYS A 27 -7.18 -7.01 -12.01
C LYS A 27 -8.42 -7.70 -11.44
N ASP A 28 -8.59 -8.99 -11.72
CA ASP A 28 -9.75 -9.79 -11.33
C ASP A 28 -9.48 -10.67 -10.10
N ARG A 29 -8.31 -10.51 -9.47
CA ARG A 29 -7.89 -11.30 -8.31
C ARG A 29 -7.80 -10.40 -7.07
N ALA A 30 -8.13 -10.97 -5.92
CA ALA A 30 -8.02 -10.31 -4.62
C ALA A 30 -7.71 -11.34 -3.54
N ILE A 31 -6.83 -10.98 -2.61
CA ILE A 31 -6.64 -11.72 -1.36
C ILE A 31 -7.38 -10.94 -0.28
N LEU A 32 -8.24 -11.64 0.47
CA LEU A 32 -8.89 -11.10 1.65
C LEU A 32 -8.21 -11.65 2.90
N THR A 33 -7.81 -10.77 3.81
CA THR A 33 -7.30 -11.13 5.13
C THR A 33 -8.17 -10.53 6.22
N VAL A 34 -8.11 -11.12 7.42
CA VAL A 34 -8.84 -10.63 8.60
C VAL A 34 -8.18 -9.42 9.25
N ASN A 35 -6.89 -9.17 8.98
CA ASN A 35 -6.10 -8.07 9.54
C ASN A 35 -5.35 -7.29 8.46
N ASN A 36 -5.28 -5.97 8.65
CA ASN A 36 -4.62 -5.04 7.73
C ASN A 36 -3.10 -5.25 7.67
N GLU A 37 -2.47 -5.55 8.81
CA GLU A 37 -1.03 -5.83 8.89
C GLU A 37 -0.64 -6.98 7.95
N ARG A 38 -1.35 -8.10 8.01
CA ARG A 38 -1.10 -9.24 7.11
C ARG A 38 -1.44 -8.94 5.66
N SER A 39 -2.48 -8.13 5.41
CA SER A 39 -2.75 -7.65 4.05
C SER A 39 -1.54 -6.87 3.51
N MET A 40 -0.93 -6.03 4.34
CA MET A 40 0.21 -5.22 3.98
C MET A 40 1.45 -6.07 3.71
N GLU A 41 1.73 -7.06 4.57
CA GLU A 41 2.82 -8.01 4.35
C GLU A 41 2.69 -8.76 3.02
N ILE A 42 1.48 -9.22 2.69
CA ILE A 42 1.22 -9.92 1.44
C ILE A 42 1.38 -8.98 0.25
N ASN A 43 0.82 -7.77 0.33
CA ASN A 43 0.93 -6.77 -0.73
C ASN A 43 2.39 -6.40 -1.01
N ASN A 44 3.19 -6.18 0.04
CA ASN A 44 4.62 -5.88 -0.08
C ASN A 44 5.39 -7.05 -0.69
N LYS A 45 5.12 -8.29 -0.27
CA LYS A 45 5.74 -9.48 -0.87
C LYS A 45 5.42 -9.61 -2.36
N VAL A 46 4.16 -9.39 -2.76
CA VAL A 46 3.77 -9.41 -4.18
C VAL A 46 4.52 -8.33 -4.94
N LEU A 47 4.60 -7.12 -4.38
CA LEU A 47 5.32 -5.99 -4.98
C LEU A 47 6.81 -6.27 -5.18
N GLU A 48 7.48 -6.94 -4.23
CA GLU A 48 8.89 -7.31 -4.34
C GLU A 48 9.17 -8.16 -5.60
N PHE A 49 8.28 -9.11 -5.92
CA PHE A 49 8.43 -9.98 -7.09
C PHE A 49 8.05 -9.31 -8.41
N MET A 50 7.15 -8.31 -8.39
CA MET A 50 6.74 -7.63 -9.61
C MET A 50 7.95 -7.03 -10.35
N PRO A 51 8.00 -7.13 -11.69
CA PRO A 51 9.06 -6.52 -12.47
C PRO A 51 9.05 -4.99 -12.35
N GLY A 52 10.21 -4.38 -12.59
CA GLY A 52 10.38 -2.92 -12.60
C GLY A 52 10.89 -2.32 -11.29
N ASN A 53 11.24 -1.04 -11.37
CA ASN A 53 11.85 -0.31 -10.27
C ASN A 53 10.82 0.08 -9.21
N GLU A 54 11.14 -0.20 -7.95
CA GLU A 54 10.40 0.29 -6.80
C GLU A 54 10.61 1.80 -6.61
N THR A 55 9.52 2.51 -6.31
CA THR A 55 9.54 3.90 -5.86
C THR A 55 8.92 3.96 -4.48
N VAL A 56 9.64 4.60 -3.55
CA VAL A 56 9.25 4.69 -2.14
C VAL A 56 8.79 6.11 -1.85
N TYR A 57 7.57 6.25 -1.35
CA TYR A 57 6.99 7.50 -0.86
C TYR A 57 6.92 7.44 0.66
N LYS A 58 7.54 8.42 1.34
CA LYS A 58 7.48 8.54 2.80
C LYS A 58 6.52 9.65 3.18
N ALA A 59 5.64 9.39 4.14
CA ALA A 59 4.84 10.43 4.76
C ALA A 59 5.76 11.40 5.52
N VAL A 60 5.36 12.66 5.58
CA VAL A 60 6.02 13.66 6.42
C VAL A 60 5.06 13.93 7.56
N ASP A 61 5.23 13.20 8.65
CA ASP A 61 4.38 13.33 9.82
C ASP A 61 5.09 14.28 10.80
N MET A 62 4.59 15.51 10.90
CA MET A 62 5.03 16.48 11.90
C MET A 62 3.85 16.86 12.79
N ILE A 63 4.12 17.02 14.08
CA ILE A 63 3.14 17.58 15.00
C ILE A 63 3.15 19.09 14.88
N MET A 64 2.01 19.63 14.47
CA MET A 64 1.76 21.07 14.48
C MET A 64 1.25 21.45 15.88
N SER A 65 2.14 21.47 16.87
CA SER A 65 1.86 21.96 18.23
C SER A 65 2.77 23.13 18.58
N GLU A 66 2.20 24.12 19.26
CA GLU A 66 2.94 25.26 19.83
C GLU A 66 3.65 24.88 21.14
N ASP A 67 3.32 23.73 21.75
CA ASP A 67 3.97 23.24 22.95
C ASP A 67 5.22 22.41 22.60
N PRO A 68 6.43 22.85 23.00
CA PRO A 68 7.66 22.08 22.79
C PRO A 68 7.66 20.70 23.47
N GLN A 69 6.83 20.49 24.49
CA GLN A 69 6.71 19.19 25.17
C GLN A 69 6.05 18.14 24.29
N ASP A 70 5.14 18.52 23.40
CA ASP A 70 4.45 17.56 22.52
C ASP A 70 5.43 16.89 21.54
N GLN A 71 6.45 17.62 21.08
CA GLN A 71 7.51 17.06 20.22
C GLN A 71 8.37 16.03 20.97
N LEU A 72 8.48 16.12 22.30
CA LEU A 72 9.19 15.15 23.14
C LEU A 72 8.32 13.94 23.48
N ILE A 73 7.00 14.12 23.59
CA ILE A 73 6.04 13.06 23.92
C ILE A 73 5.79 12.16 22.71
N PHE A 74 5.84 12.70 21.50
CA PHE A 74 5.53 12.00 20.26
C PHE A 74 6.69 12.11 19.27
N PRO A 75 7.75 11.32 19.47
CA PRO A 75 8.91 11.34 18.58
C PRO A 75 8.53 10.85 17.17
N GLU A 76 9.33 11.20 16.16
CA GLU A 76 9.08 10.81 14.76
C GLU A 76 8.96 9.29 14.60
N GLU A 77 9.75 8.50 15.33
CA GLU A 77 9.66 7.04 15.27
C GLU A 77 8.29 6.51 15.71
N PHE A 78 7.67 7.17 16.70
CA PHE A 78 6.31 6.84 17.12
C PHE A 78 5.30 7.20 16.03
N LEU A 79 5.40 8.40 15.45
CA LEU A 79 4.51 8.84 14.36
C LEU A 79 4.62 7.93 13.13
N ASN A 80 5.84 7.58 12.74
CA ASN A 80 6.13 6.71 11.59
C ASN A 80 5.61 5.27 11.78
N SER A 81 5.37 4.85 13.04
CA SER A 81 4.76 3.55 13.35
C SER A 81 3.24 3.53 13.23
N LEU A 82 2.59 4.70 13.19
CA LEU A 82 1.14 4.79 13.10
C LEU A 82 0.66 4.37 11.71
N THR A 83 -0.45 3.61 11.69
CA THR A 83 -1.16 3.22 10.47
C THR A 83 -2.65 3.53 10.62
N PRO A 84 -3.06 4.81 10.52
CA PRO A 84 -4.45 5.22 10.65
C PRO A 84 -5.31 4.61 9.54
N THR A 85 -6.57 4.29 9.84
CA THR A 85 -7.47 3.56 8.92
C THR A 85 -7.70 4.27 7.57
N ASP A 86 -7.54 5.59 7.51
CA ASP A 86 -7.79 6.41 6.32
C ASP A 86 -6.53 7.04 5.71
N LEU A 87 -5.35 6.66 6.20
CA LEU A 87 -4.07 7.19 5.71
C LEU A 87 -3.21 6.04 5.15
N PRO A 88 -2.40 6.33 4.12
CA PRO A 88 -1.40 5.37 3.68
C PRO A 88 -0.41 5.11 4.82
N PRO A 89 0.30 3.97 4.81
CA PRO A 89 1.40 3.73 5.73
C PRO A 89 2.46 4.82 5.57
N TYR A 90 3.25 5.06 6.63
CA TYR A 90 4.38 5.98 6.60
C TYR A 90 5.28 5.74 5.38
N GLU A 91 5.58 4.48 5.07
CA GLU A 91 6.30 4.11 3.86
C GLU A 91 5.38 3.40 2.86
N LEU A 92 5.12 4.04 1.73
CA LEU A 92 4.35 3.49 0.62
C LEU A 92 5.27 3.15 -0.55
N LYS A 93 5.45 1.84 -0.78
CA LYS A 93 6.22 1.30 -1.90
C LYS A 93 5.32 1.03 -3.08
N LEU A 94 5.74 1.44 -4.28
CA LEU A 94 4.96 1.26 -5.50
C LEU A 94 5.86 0.91 -6.70
N LYS A 95 5.29 0.21 -7.68
CA LYS A 95 5.92 -0.12 -8.97
C LYS A 95 4.96 0.20 -10.11
N ILE A 96 5.49 0.50 -11.29
CA ILE A 96 4.64 0.58 -12.49
C ILE A 96 3.97 -0.77 -12.71
N GLY A 97 2.66 -0.75 -12.91
CA GLY A 97 1.82 -1.92 -13.10
C GLY A 97 1.19 -2.47 -11.82
N CYS A 98 1.56 -2.00 -10.62
CA CYS A 98 0.88 -2.46 -9.41
C CYS A 98 -0.56 -1.91 -9.33
N ILE A 99 -1.43 -2.66 -8.63
CA ILE A 99 -2.78 -2.22 -8.30
C ILE A 99 -2.73 -1.45 -7.00
N ILE A 100 -3.32 -0.25 -6.97
CA ILE A 100 -3.52 0.57 -5.78
C ILE A 100 -5.00 0.75 -5.52
N MET A 101 -5.35 1.12 -4.28
CA MET A 101 -6.71 1.46 -3.89
C MET A 101 -6.76 2.88 -3.36
N LEU A 102 -7.78 3.65 -3.75
CA LEU A 102 -8.03 4.96 -3.17
C LEU A 102 -8.53 4.80 -1.73
N LEU A 103 -7.89 5.49 -0.79
CA LEU A 103 -8.35 5.55 0.61
C LEU A 103 -9.36 6.70 0.83
N ARG A 104 -9.25 7.77 0.03
CA ARG A 104 -10.11 8.97 0.12
C ARG A 104 -10.71 9.35 -1.22
N ASN A 105 -11.84 10.06 -1.18
CA ASN A 105 -12.52 10.54 -2.38
C ASN A 105 -11.69 11.60 -3.10
N LEU A 106 -11.44 11.40 -4.40
CA LEU A 106 -10.82 12.41 -5.26
C LEU A 106 -11.87 13.09 -6.14
N SER A 107 -12.81 12.31 -6.68
CA SER A 107 -13.91 12.82 -7.49
C SER A 107 -15.02 11.77 -7.58
N SER A 108 -15.96 11.84 -6.63
CA SER A 108 -17.09 10.90 -6.57
C SER A 108 -17.96 10.94 -7.83
N SER A 109 -18.10 12.12 -8.44
CA SER A 109 -18.84 12.29 -9.71
C SER A 109 -18.20 11.55 -10.90
N LYS A 110 -16.91 11.21 -10.81
CA LYS A 110 -16.17 10.43 -11.81
C LYS A 110 -15.91 8.99 -11.37
N GLY A 111 -16.50 8.54 -10.26
CA GLY A 111 -16.27 7.20 -9.70
C GLY A 111 -14.90 7.01 -9.01
N LEU A 112 -14.18 8.11 -8.73
CA LEU A 112 -12.91 8.09 -8.00
C LEU A 112 -13.16 8.32 -6.51
N CYS A 113 -13.77 7.32 -5.87
CA CYS A 113 -14.08 7.30 -4.45
C CYS A 113 -13.19 6.32 -3.68
N SER A 114 -13.29 6.32 -2.36
CA SER A 114 -12.64 5.32 -1.51
C SER A 114 -13.03 3.90 -1.96
N GLY A 115 -12.07 2.99 -1.98
CA GLY A 115 -12.23 1.61 -2.48
C GLY A 115 -11.97 1.43 -3.98
N THR A 116 -11.92 2.51 -4.78
CA THR A 116 -11.64 2.39 -6.22
C THR A 116 -10.23 1.86 -6.45
N ARG A 117 -10.12 0.76 -7.22
CA ARG A 117 -8.84 0.14 -7.61
C ARG A 117 -8.32 0.78 -8.91
N LEU A 118 -7.04 1.14 -8.92
CA LEU A 118 -6.35 1.76 -10.04
C LEU A 118 -5.04 1.03 -10.35
N ILE A 119 -4.53 1.17 -11.57
CA ILE A 119 -3.22 0.64 -11.97
C ILE A 119 -2.25 1.81 -12.12
N VAL A 120 -1.06 1.69 -11.54
CA VAL A 120 0.00 2.68 -11.72
C VAL A 120 0.58 2.52 -13.13
N THR A 121 0.39 3.49 -14.02
CA THR A 121 0.85 3.39 -15.42
C THR A 121 2.12 4.17 -15.71
N LYS A 122 2.40 5.23 -14.96
CA LYS A 122 3.57 6.08 -15.12
C LYS A 122 3.84 6.91 -13.88
N TRP A 123 5.10 7.26 -13.66
CA TRP A 123 5.50 8.31 -12.75
C TRP A 123 5.37 9.66 -13.45
N GLN A 124 4.87 10.66 -12.73
CA GLN A 124 4.87 12.05 -13.14
C GLN A 124 5.59 12.83 -12.06
N GLN A 125 6.49 13.75 -12.45
CA GLN A 125 6.98 14.74 -11.51
C GLN A 125 5.82 15.66 -11.16
N ASN A 126 5.26 15.49 -9.96
CA ASN A 126 4.34 16.46 -9.41
C ASN A 126 5.15 17.51 -8.67
N LEU A 127 5.20 18.70 -9.24
CA LEU A 127 5.66 19.92 -8.58
C LEU A 127 4.55 20.36 -7.60
N PHE A 128 4.41 19.67 -6.48
CA PHE A 128 3.54 20.17 -5.40
C PHE A 128 4.26 21.36 -4.76
N ARG A 129 3.73 22.56 -4.99
CA ARG A 129 4.08 23.80 -4.28
C ARG A 129 3.04 24.04 -3.19
#